data_AF-A0A1I4I1U2-F1
#
_entry.id   AF-A0A1I4I1U2-F1
#
_cell.length_a   1.000
_cell.length_b   1.000
_cell.length_c   1.000
_cell.angle_alpha   90.00
_cell.angle_beta   90.00
_cell.angle_gamma   90.00
#
_symmetry.space_group_name_H-M   'P 1'
#
loop_
_entity.id
_entity.type
_entity.pdbx_description
1 polymer ?
#
loop_
_entity_poly.entity_id
_entity_poly.type
_entity_poly.pdbx_seq_one_letter_code
_entity_poly.pdbx_strand_id
1 'polypeptide(L)' 'MPSLPMPITDVFVALADPRQTNKVQHSLAETLTVAVCGILVGADTFEEIQAWAQEKLPWLRRYLELPNG' A
#
# COMPACT_ATOMS: atom_id res chain seq x y z
N MET A 1 1.36 28.24 9.38
CA MET A 1 1.12 27.00 10.16
C MET A 1 1.78 25.87 9.40
N PRO A 2 2.80 25.17 9.93
CA PRO A 2 3.30 23.99 9.24
C PRO A 2 2.18 22.94 9.21
N SER A 3 1.86 22.44 8.04
CA SER A 3 0.96 21.29 7.87
C SER A 3 1.61 20.06 8.51
N LEU A 4 0.84 19.31 9.31
CA LEU A 4 1.29 18.01 9.80
C LEU A 4 1.60 17.09 8.59
N PRO A 5 2.66 16.28 8.64
CA PRO A 5 2.95 15.33 7.59
C PRO A 5 1.78 14.34 7.47
N MET A 6 1.20 14.26 6.28
CA MET A 6 0.10 13.35 5.97
C MET A 6 0.69 11.99 5.55
N PRO A 7 0.24 10.88 6.16
CA PRO A 7 0.54 9.54 5.67
C PRO A 7 0.14 9.40 4.19
N ILE A 8 0.97 8.72 3.39
CA ILE A 8 0.67 8.52 1.96
C ILE A 8 -0.61 7.70 1.74
N THR A 9 -0.99 6.86 2.70
CA THR A 9 -2.26 6.13 2.71
C THR A 9 -3.45 7.07 2.61
N ASP A 10 -3.42 8.19 3.33
CA ASP A 10 -4.54 9.14 3.40
C ASP A 10 -4.71 9.90 2.09
N VAL A 11 -3.63 10.08 1.34
CA VAL A 11 -3.67 10.62 -0.03
C VAL A 11 -4.43 9.65 -0.95
N PHE A 12 -4.22 8.34 -0.79
CA PHE A 12 -4.87 7.33 -1.63
C PHE A 12 -6.32 7.03 -1.24
N VAL A 13 -6.72 7.26 0.01
CA VAL A 13 -8.14 7.11 0.43
C VAL A 13 -9.07 8.06 -0.35
N ALA A 14 -8.55 9.18 -0.84
CA ALA A 14 -9.32 10.11 -1.67
C ALA A 14 -9.57 9.60 -3.11
N LEU A 15 -8.93 8.51 -3.54
CA LEU A 15 -9.11 7.95 -4.88
C LEU A 15 -10.38 7.08 -4.93
N ALA A 16 -11.23 7.34 -5.93
CA ALA A 16 -12.32 6.43 -6.26
C ALA A 16 -11.72 5.10 -6.74
N ASP A 17 -12.13 3.99 -6.13
CA ASP A 17 -11.65 2.66 -6.51
C ASP A 17 -12.32 2.21 -7.83
N PRO A 18 -11.59 2.09 -8.94
CA PRO A 18 -12.16 1.70 -10.23
C PRO A 18 -12.39 0.18 -10.33
N ARG A 19 -11.93 -0.60 -9.34
CA ARG A 19 -12.00 -2.06 -9.35
C ARG A 19 -13.43 -2.52 -9.06
N GLN A 20 -13.78 -3.71 -9.56
CA GLN A 20 -15.12 -4.24 -9.38
C GLN A 20 -15.38 -4.58 -7.90
N THR A 21 -16.38 -3.92 -7.30
CA THR A 21 -16.88 -4.23 -5.96
C THR A 21 -17.20 -5.73 -5.84
N ASN A 22 -16.82 -6.36 -4.72
CA ASN A 22 -16.93 -7.81 -4.45
C ASN A 22 -15.98 -8.73 -5.25
N LYS A 23 -15.09 -8.20 -6.09
CA LYS A 23 -13.96 -8.95 -6.68
C LYS A 23 -12.59 -8.51 -6.17
N VAL A 24 -12.59 -7.65 -5.16
CA VAL A 24 -11.38 -7.14 -4.52
C VAL A 24 -11.38 -7.52 -3.05
N GLN A 25 -10.22 -7.99 -2.57
CA GLN A 25 -10.01 -8.37 -1.17
C GLN A 25 -9.07 -7.41 -0.44
N HIS A 26 -8.32 -6.58 -1.17
CA HIS A 26 -7.34 -5.66 -0.59
C HIS A 26 -7.81 -4.21 -0.75
N SER A 27 -7.56 -3.38 0.27
CA SER A 27 -7.76 -1.93 0.19
C SER A 27 -6.89 -1.33 -0.92
N LEU A 28 -7.48 -0.50 -1.78
CA LEU A 28 -6.72 0.16 -2.86
C LEU A 28 -5.61 1.03 -2.27
N ALA A 29 -5.93 1.79 -1.22
CA ALA A 29 -4.98 2.69 -0.57
C ALA A 29 -3.78 1.94 0.02
N GLU A 30 -4.03 0.79 0.67
CA GLU A 30 -2.95 -0.04 1.21
C GLU A 30 -2.13 -0.69 0.09
N THR A 31 -2.77 -1.22 -0.96
CA THR A 31 -2.09 -1.79 -2.12
C THR A 31 -1.15 -0.77 -2.79
N LEU A 32 -1.63 0.46 -3.01
CA LEU A 32 -0.82 1.53 -3.59
C LEU A 32 0.32 1.96 -2.66
N THR A 33 0.08 1.99 -1.35
CA THR A 33 1.12 2.29 -0.37
C THR A 33 2.23 1.25 -0.40
N VAL A 34 1.89 -0.04 -0.43
CA VAL A 34 2.87 -1.13 -0.56
C VAL A 34 3.64 -1.01 -1.88
N ALA A 35 2.96 -0.73 -2.99
CA ALA A 35 3.61 -0.56 -4.29
C ALA A 35 4.62 0.60 -4.30
N VAL A 36 4.25 1.77 -3.76
CA VAL A 36 5.17 2.92 -3.66
C VAL A 36 6.37 2.58 -2.78
N CYS A 37 6.16 1.94 -1.63
CA CYS A 37 7.27 1.53 -0.77
C CYS A 37 8.21 0.53 -1.48
N GLY A 38 7.65 -0.42 -2.25
CA GLY A 38 8.42 -1.36 -3.06
C GLY A 38 9.26 -0.66 -4.13
N ILE A 39 8.67 0.29 -4.88
CA ILE A 39 9.38 1.09 -5.87
C ILE A 39 10.53 1.89 -5.24
N LEU A 40 10.30 2.47 -4.05
CA LEU A 40 11.32 3.25 -3.34
C LEU A 40 12.53 2.44 -2.89
N VAL A 41 12.40 1.12 -2.72
CA VAL A 41 13.52 0.21 -2.41
C VAL A 41 14.13 -0.44 -3.65
N GLY A 42 13.65 -0.08 -4.85
CA GLY A 42 14.18 -0.56 -6.13
C GLY A 42 13.53 -1.85 -6.65
N ALA A 43 12.30 -2.17 -6.22
CA ALA A 43 11.51 -3.22 -6.88
C ALA A 43 10.89 -2.66 -8.17
N ASP A 44 11.16 -3.31 -9.31
CA ASP A 44 10.75 -2.88 -10.64
C ASP A 44 9.51 -3.64 -11.15
N THR A 45 9.18 -4.79 -10.56
CA THR A 45 8.05 -5.64 -10.96
C THR A 45 7.05 -5.86 -9.81
N PHE A 46 5.81 -6.25 -10.15
CA PHE A 46 4.82 -6.56 -9.11
C PHE A 46 5.22 -7.79 -8.29
N GLU A 47 5.89 -8.75 -8.92
CA GLU A 47 6.46 -9.92 -8.28
C GLU A 47 7.55 -9.54 -7.27
N GLU A 48 8.43 -8.61 -7.62
CA GLU A 48 9.44 -8.08 -6.71
C GLU A 48 8.82 -7.27 -5.56
N ILE A 49 7.80 -6.45 -5.84
CA ILE A 49 7.05 -5.72 -4.81
C ILE A 49 6.39 -6.71 -3.85
N GLN A 50 5.76 -7.77 -4.36
CA GLN A 50 5.14 -8.79 -3.54
C GLN A 50 6.17 -9.53 -2.70
N ALA A 51 7.29 -9.95 -3.28
CA ALA A 51 8.37 -10.62 -2.56
C ALA A 51 8.92 -9.75 -1.43
N TRP A 52 9.19 -8.46 -1.71
CA TRP A 52 9.61 -7.49 -0.72
C TRP A 52 8.54 -7.27 0.37
N ALA A 53 7.27 -7.13 -0.01
CA ALA A 53 6.17 -6.90 0.92
C ALA A 53 5.98 -8.08 1.88
N GLN A 54 6.14 -9.32 1.38
CA GLN A 54 6.12 -10.52 2.21
C GLN A 54 7.30 -10.53 3.21
N GLU A 55 8.51 -10.16 2.76
CA GLU A 55 9.68 -10.06 3.64
C GLU A 55 9.52 -8.97 4.70
N LYS A 56 8.92 -7.83 4.33
CA LYS A 56 8.72 -6.66 5.21
C LYS A 56 7.34 -6.59 5.85
N LEU A 57 6.53 -7.64 5.77
CA LEU A 57 5.17 -7.67 6.31
C LEU A 57 5.09 -7.24 7.79
N PRO A 58 6.00 -7.67 8.69
CA PRO A 58 6.00 -7.19 10.08
C PRO A 58 6.23 -5.68 10.21
N TRP A 59 7.04 -5.10 9.32
CA TRP A 59 7.28 -3.66 9.30
C TRP A 59 6.09 -2.89 8.71
N LEU A 60 5.50 -3.40 7.62
CA LEU A 60 4.31 -2.82 6.99
C LEU A 60 3.12 -2.76 7.96
N ARG A 61 2.91 -3.81 8.76
CA ARG A 61 1.84 -3.88 9.77
C ARG A 61 1.96 -2.89 10.92
N ARG A 62 3.06 -2.14 11.01
CA ARG A 62 3.18 -1.02 11.94
C ARG A 62 2.43 0.22 11.46
N TYR A 63 2.08 0.28 10.17
CA TYR A 63 1.47 1.43 9.51
C TYR A 63 0.18 1.07 8.77
N LEU A 64 0.00 -0.19 8.36
CA LEU A 64 -1.13 -0.71 7.57
C LEU A 64 -1.82 -1.88 8.30
N GLU A 65 -3.09 -2.14 8.00
CA GLU A 65 -3.84 -3.28 8.55
C GLU A 65 -3.53 -4.58 7.80
N LEU A 66 -3.57 -4.55 6.46
CA LEU A 66 -3.29 -5.69 5.58
C LEU A 66 -4.02 -6.98 5.98
N PRO A 67 -5.38 -6.97 6.04
CA PRO A 67 -6.16 -8.08 6.56
C PRO A 67 -6.06 -9.38 5.73
N ASN A 68 -5.77 -9.25 4.44
CA ASN A 68 -5.67 -10.38 3.50
C ASN A 68 -4.24 -10.63 3.00
N GLY A 69 -3.24 -10.08 3.70
CA GLY A 69 -1.84 -10.07 3.26
C GLY A 69 -1.40 -8.68 2.83
#